data_AF-A0AAU6NPF9-F1
#
_entry.id   AF-A0AAU6NPF9-F1
#
_cell.length_a   1.000
_cell.length_b   1.000
_cell.length_c   1.000
_cell.angle_alpha   90.00
_cell.angle_beta   90.00
_cell.angle_gamma   90.00
#
_symmetry.space_group_name_H-M   'P 1'
#
loop_
_entity.id
_entity.type
_entity.pdbx_description
1 polymer ?
#
loop_
_entity_poly.entity_id
_entity_poly.type
_entity_poly.pdbx_seq_one_letter_code
_entity_poly.pdbx_strand_id
1 'polypeptide(L)'
;MSLTSSDNEYSPSDLRVYVSADTIKRLDDIESIPEQDLLGSDYFAYAQDYDPAWVSALNVGPAKSFMGGEVMPVWIGRENGGKVELQVFVRREAGAWKIYRVRDVTDNYEHPIFNAGAIAQAKVAAESGL
;
A
#
# COMPACT_ATOMS: atom_id res chain seq x y z
N MET A 1 -12.21 -21.79 15.07
CA MET A 1 -12.22 -20.37 15.47
C MET A 1 -12.37 -19.58 14.18
N SER A 2 -13.49 -18.89 14.02
CA SER A 2 -13.76 -18.08 12.82
C SER A 2 -13.15 -16.71 13.07
N LEU A 3 -12.09 -16.37 12.34
CA LEU A 3 -11.53 -15.02 12.34
C LEU A 3 -12.39 -14.22 11.37
N THR A 4 -13.34 -13.45 11.90
CA THR A 4 -14.03 -12.41 11.13
C THR A 4 -13.04 -11.30 10.84
N SER A 5 -13.04 -10.79 9.60
CA SER A 5 -12.08 -9.83 9.05
C SER A 5 -12.15 -8.42 9.68
N SER A 6 -12.70 -8.27 10.88
CA SER A 6 -13.06 -6.99 11.50
C SER A 6 -12.11 -6.49 12.58
N ASP A 7 -11.14 -7.30 13.04
CA ASP A 7 -10.45 -7.03 14.32
C ASP A 7 -9.07 -6.38 14.17
N ASN A 8 -8.75 -5.81 13.00
CA ASN A 8 -7.54 -5.02 12.80
C ASN A 8 -7.82 -3.73 12.01
N GLU A 9 -8.94 -3.07 12.33
CA GLU A 9 -9.27 -1.77 11.78
C GLU A 9 -8.33 -0.72 12.42
N TYR A 10 -7.17 -0.49 11.80
CA TYR A 10 -6.33 0.65 12.15
C TYR A 10 -7.17 1.92 12.09
N SER A 11 -7.20 2.71 13.16
CA SER A 11 -7.85 4.01 13.09
C SER A 11 -7.18 4.82 11.98
N PRO A 12 -7.93 5.47 11.08
CA PRO A 12 -7.37 6.37 10.08
C PRO A 12 -6.45 7.46 10.65
N SER A 13 -6.52 7.72 11.97
CA SER A 13 -5.57 8.59 12.69
C SER A 13 -4.14 8.07 12.71
N ASP A 14 -3.94 6.76 12.76
CA ASP A 14 -2.64 6.14 13.03
C ASP A 14 -1.82 6.06 11.73
N LEU A 15 -2.48 5.74 10.62
CA LEU A 15 -1.88 5.78 9.29
C LEU A 15 -1.43 7.20 8.91
N ARG A 16 -2.18 8.24 9.31
CA ARG A 16 -1.82 9.64 9.03
C ARG A 16 -0.49 10.05 9.64
N VAL A 17 0.04 9.33 10.63
CA VAL A 17 1.37 9.58 11.18
C VAL A 17 2.47 9.19 10.18
N TYR A 18 2.25 8.15 9.38
CA TYR A 18 3.28 7.55 8.52
C TYR A 18 3.03 7.72 7.02
N VAL A 19 1.76 7.87 6.61
CA VAL A 19 1.33 7.87 5.21
C VAL A 19 0.89 9.27 4.80
N SER A 20 1.17 9.61 3.54
CA SER A 20 0.84 10.89 2.95
C SER A 20 -0.68 11.08 2.88
N ALA A 21 -1.16 12.31 3.11
CA ALA A 21 -2.60 12.58 3.09
C ALA A 21 -3.24 12.28 1.73
N ASP A 22 -2.51 12.52 0.63
CA ASP A 22 -2.97 12.21 -0.73
C ASP A 22 -3.08 10.70 -0.97
N THR A 23 -2.13 9.91 -0.45
CA THR A 23 -2.17 8.44 -0.57
C THR A 23 -3.34 7.85 0.19
N ILE A 24 -3.57 8.28 1.44
CA ILE A 24 -4.73 7.84 2.23
C ILE A 24 -6.02 8.17 1.47
N LYS A 25 -6.17 9.42 1.02
CA LYS A 25 -7.36 9.83 0.27
C LYS A 25 -7.60 8.96 -0.96
N ARG A 26 -6.55 8.60 -1.71
CA ARG A 26 -6.70 7.73 -2.90
C ARG A 26 -7.12 6.31 -2.55
N LEU A 27 -6.59 5.77 -1.45
CA LEU A 27 -7.00 4.46 -0.96
C LEU A 27 -8.47 4.50 -0.51
N ASP A 28 -8.86 5.49 0.29
CA ASP A 28 -10.25 5.72 0.71
C ASP A 28 -11.20 5.86 -0.51
N ASP A 29 -10.79 6.66 -1.52
CA ASP A 29 -11.56 6.87 -2.74
C ASP A 29 -11.75 5.57 -3.55
N ILE A 30 -10.76 4.66 -3.53
CA ILE A 30 -10.84 3.36 -4.22
C ILE A 30 -11.66 2.36 -3.42
N GLU A 31 -11.43 2.24 -2.12
CA GLU A 31 -12.19 1.35 -1.23
C GLU A 31 -13.69 1.70 -1.20
N SER A 32 -14.04 2.96 -1.45
CA SER A 32 -15.44 3.39 -1.57
C SER A 32 -16.14 2.90 -2.84
N ILE A 33 -15.41 2.36 -3.82
CA ILE A 33 -15.96 1.82 -5.07
C ILE A 33 -16.42 0.38 -4.81
N PRO A 34 -17.72 0.06 -4.96
CA PRO A 34 -18.21 -1.30 -4.81
C PRO A 34 -17.49 -2.28 -5.75
N GLU A 35 -17.12 -3.46 -5.24
CA GLU A 35 -16.53 -4.56 -6.01
C GLU A 35 -15.28 -4.17 -6.82
N GLN A 36 -14.54 -3.15 -6.36
CA GLN A 36 -13.30 -2.72 -7.01
C GLN A 36 -12.27 -3.87 -7.08
N ASP A 37 -11.59 -3.99 -8.21
CA ASP A 37 -10.46 -4.92 -8.46
C ASP A 37 -9.14 -4.16 -8.69
N LEU A 38 -9.06 -2.92 -8.20
CA LEU A 38 -7.86 -2.09 -8.30
C LEU A 38 -6.85 -2.46 -7.21
N LEU A 39 -7.32 -2.84 -6.03
CA LEU A 39 -6.52 -3.29 -4.90
C LEU A 39 -6.83 -4.76 -4.64
N GLY A 40 -6.02 -5.63 -5.22
CA GLY A 40 -6.12 -7.07 -5.03
C GLY A 40 -5.35 -7.58 -3.81
N SER A 41 -4.77 -6.72 -3.00
CA SER A 41 -4.06 -7.05 -1.74
C SER A 41 -3.81 -5.76 -0.94
N ASP A 42 -3.27 -5.87 0.27
CA ASP A 42 -2.84 -4.69 1.03
C ASP A 42 -1.83 -3.86 0.22
N TYR A 43 -2.07 -2.55 0.14
CA TYR A 43 -1.28 -1.65 -0.71
C TYR A 43 0.18 -1.47 -0.24
N PHE A 44 0.44 -1.59 1.06
CA PHE A 44 1.77 -1.34 1.63
C PHE A 44 2.61 -2.61 1.70
N ALA A 45 1.99 -3.77 1.89
CA ALA A 45 2.67 -5.05 2.03
C ALA A 45 2.65 -5.91 0.76
N TYR A 46 1.72 -5.65 -0.18
CA TYR A 46 1.47 -6.50 -1.35
C TYR A 46 1.25 -7.97 -0.94
N ALA A 47 0.36 -8.14 0.05
CA ALA A 47 -0.01 -9.43 0.62
C ALA A 47 -1.48 -9.44 1.03
N GLN A 48 -2.10 -10.61 0.94
CA GLN A 48 -3.48 -10.85 1.38
C GLN A 48 -3.56 -11.18 2.87
N ASP A 49 -2.66 -12.06 3.30
CA ASP A 49 -2.55 -12.50 4.67
C ASP A 49 -1.24 -12.01 5.28
N TYR A 50 -1.27 -11.80 6.58
CA TYR A 50 -0.12 -11.39 7.37
C TYR A 50 0.31 -12.54 8.28
N ASP A 51 1.62 -12.82 8.30
CA ASP A 51 2.24 -13.68 9.31
C ASP A 51 3.12 -12.82 10.24
N PRO A 52 2.93 -12.88 11.57
CA PRO A 52 3.76 -12.17 12.54
C PRO A 52 5.27 -12.37 12.39
N ALA A 53 5.71 -13.52 11.85
CA ALA A 53 7.11 -13.79 11.57
C ALA A 53 7.70 -12.80 10.56
N TRP A 54 6.89 -12.22 9.67
CA TRP A 54 7.34 -11.28 8.64
C TRP A 54 7.93 -10.00 9.22
N VAL A 55 7.43 -9.55 10.38
CA VAL A 55 7.94 -8.35 11.07
C VAL A 55 9.41 -8.51 11.44
N SER A 56 9.78 -9.69 11.95
CA SER A 56 11.18 -9.97 12.31
C SER A 56 12.10 -10.06 11.09
N ALA A 57 11.54 -10.35 9.91
CA ALA A 57 12.26 -10.41 8.64
C ALA A 57 12.32 -9.06 7.91
N LEU A 58 11.63 -8.04 8.42
CA LEU A 58 11.56 -6.71 7.81
C LEU A 58 12.97 -6.10 7.77
N ASN A 59 13.37 -5.66 6.59
CA ASN A 59 14.65 -5.02 6.38
C ASN A 59 14.47 -3.76 5.52
N VAL A 60 15.08 -2.65 5.94
CA VAL A 60 15.06 -1.40 5.20
C VAL A 60 16.46 -1.14 4.67
N GLY A 61 16.57 -1.02 3.34
CA GLY A 61 17.84 -0.71 2.69
C GLY A 61 18.16 0.78 2.69
N PRO A 62 19.31 1.16 2.11
CA PRO A 62 19.75 2.55 2.09
C PRO A 62 18.80 3.42 1.24
N ALA A 63 18.39 4.55 1.81
CA ALA A 63 17.61 5.56 1.10
C ALA A 63 18.46 6.32 0.08
N LYS A 64 17.82 6.73 -1.02
CA LYS A 64 18.39 7.55 -2.09
C LYS A 64 17.46 8.71 -2.40
N SER A 65 18.01 9.90 -2.63
CA SER A 65 17.21 11.05 -3.04
C SER A 65 16.49 10.78 -4.38
N PHE A 66 15.20 11.11 -4.45
CA PHE A 66 14.39 10.92 -5.64
C PHE A 66 13.29 11.99 -5.69
N MET A 67 13.31 12.82 -6.74
CA MET A 67 12.26 13.83 -7.04
C MET A 67 11.79 14.66 -5.82
N GLY A 68 12.74 15.17 -5.01
CA GLY A 68 12.42 15.99 -3.83
C GLY A 68 11.98 15.20 -2.59
N GLY A 69 11.97 13.87 -2.68
CA GLY A 69 11.84 12.95 -1.56
C GLY A 69 12.99 11.94 -1.52
N GLU A 70 12.73 10.79 -0.91
CA GLU A 70 13.64 9.65 -0.87
C GLU A 70 12.93 8.38 -1.31
N VAL A 71 13.71 7.45 -1.83
CA VAL A 71 13.26 6.10 -2.19
C VAL A 71 14.21 5.09 -1.56
N MET A 72 13.67 4.01 -0.99
CA MET A 72 14.43 2.93 -0.40
C MET A 72 13.82 1.57 -0.74
N PRO A 73 14.65 0.53 -0.94
CA PRO A 73 14.15 -0.82 -0.97
C PRO A 73 13.78 -1.26 0.46
N VAL A 74 12.66 -1.96 0.59
CA VAL A 74 12.19 -2.57 1.83
C VAL A 74 11.87 -4.02 1.54
N TRP A 75 12.38 -4.93 2.36
CA TRP A 75 12.05 -6.34 2.25
C TRP A 75 11.11 -6.75 3.39
N ILE A 76 10.00 -7.40 3.05
CA ILE A 76 9.08 -8.00 4.01
C ILE A 76 9.18 -9.52 3.87
N GLY A 77 9.16 -10.24 5.00
CA GLY A 77 9.14 -11.71 4.97
C GLY A 77 7.91 -12.26 4.22
N ARG A 78 8.05 -13.46 3.66
CA ARG A 78 6.94 -14.32 3.21
C ARG A 78 7.13 -15.72 3.81
N GLU A 79 6.13 -16.59 3.64
CA GLU A 79 6.23 -18.00 4.01
C GLU A 79 7.48 -18.67 3.42
N ASN A 80 7.95 -19.74 4.07
CA ASN A 80 9.10 -20.55 3.63
C ASN A 80 10.42 -19.76 3.49
N GLY A 81 10.55 -18.62 4.17
CA GLY A 81 11.76 -17.79 4.13
C GLY A 81 11.89 -16.94 2.87
N GLY A 82 10.83 -16.85 2.05
CA GLY A 82 10.75 -15.91 0.95
C GLY A 82 10.74 -14.46 1.42
N LYS A 83 10.96 -13.51 0.51
CA LYS A 83 10.82 -12.08 0.77
C LYS A 83 10.17 -11.38 -0.41
N VAL A 84 9.35 -10.37 -0.12
CA VAL A 84 8.92 -9.35 -1.09
C VAL A 84 9.91 -8.22 -1.02
N GLU A 85 10.45 -7.81 -2.16
CA GLU A 85 11.12 -6.53 -2.28
C GLU A 85 10.13 -5.47 -2.73
N LEU A 86 9.99 -4.44 -1.90
CA LEU A 86 9.18 -3.26 -2.14
C LEU A 86 10.10 -2.07 -2.40
N GLN A 87 9.67 -1.18 -3.28
CA GLN A 87 10.26 0.14 -3.44
C GLN A 87 9.34 1.15 -2.75
N VAL A 88 9.81 1.71 -1.64
CA VAL A 88 9.05 2.64 -0.81
C VAL A 88 9.54 4.05 -1.06
N PHE A 89 8.62 4.94 -1.43
CA PHE A 89 8.89 6.34 -1.66
C PHE A 89 8.33 7.18 -0.52
N VAL A 90 9.16 8.09 -0.02
CA VAL A 90 8.81 9.01 1.06
C VAL A 90 9.07 10.46 0.66
N ARG A 91 8.28 11.37 1.20
CA ARG A 91 8.47 12.82 1.06
C ARG A 91 8.14 13.53 2.36
N ARG A 92 8.59 14.78 2.52
CA ARG A 92 8.23 15.57 3.69
C ARG A 92 6.86 16.23 3.53
N GLU A 93 5.98 16.04 4.50
CA GLU A 93 4.72 16.78 4.65
C GLU A 93 4.69 17.38 6.06
N ALA A 94 4.49 18.70 6.15
CA ALA A 94 4.57 19.44 7.41
C ALA A 94 5.82 19.13 8.27
N GLY A 95 6.96 18.86 7.62
CA GLY A 95 8.22 18.55 8.27
C GLY A 95 8.45 17.08 8.65
N ALA A 96 7.43 16.21 8.54
CA ALA A 96 7.53 14.77 8.80
C ALA A 96 7.68 13.97 7.51
N TRP A 97 8.48 12.90 7.53
CA TRP A 97 8.54 11.95 6.41
C TRP A 97 7.25 11.14 6.32
N LYS A 98 6.70 11.05 5.12
CA LYS A 98 5.46 10.31 4.81
C LYS A 98 5.69 9.37 3.65
N ILE A 99 5.26 8.12 3.78
CA ILE A 99 5.15 7.17 2.68
C ILE A 99 4.07 7.69 1.75
N TYR A 100 4.43 7.97 0.50
CA TYR A 100 3.47 8.42 -0.49
C TYR A 100 3.26 7.40 -1.62
N ARG A 101 4.16 6.43 -1.81
CA ARG A 101 4.04 5.42 -2.86
C ARG A 101 4.80 4.16 -2.47
N VAL A 102 4.23 3.00 -2.78
CA VAL A 102 4.87 1.70 -2.62
C VAL A 102 4.64 0.89 -3.88
N ARG A 103 5.70 0.24 -4.37
CA ARG A 103 5.67 -0.60 -5.56
C ARG A 103 6.28 -1.96 -5.25
N ASP A 104 5.69 -3.04 -5.77
CA ASP A 104 6.28 -4.36 -5.73
C ASP A 104 7.37 -4.50 -6.80
N VAL A 105 8.61 -4.68 -6.35
CA VAL A 105 9.76 -4.90 -7.23
C VAL A 105 9.87 -6.37 -7.62
N THR A 106 9.48 -7.29 -6.73
CA THR A 106 9.55 -8.74 -6.95
C THR A 106 8.67 -9.14 -8.12
N ASP A 107 7.44 -8.65 -8.15
CA ASP A 107 6.48 -8.98 -9.21
C ASP A 107 6.41 -7.88 -10.30
N ASN A 108 7.30 -6.87 -10.23
CA ASN A 108 7.35 -5.73 -11.14
C ASN A 108 6.00 -4.99 -11.28
N TYR A 109 5.20 -4.99 -10.22
CA TYR A 109 3.81 -4.58 -10.21
C TYR A 109 3.58 -3.35 -9.32
N GLU A 110 2.59 -2.53 -9.68
CA GLU A 110 2.15 -1.41 -8.86
C GLU A 110 0.63 -1.33 -8.90
N HIS A 111 0.00 -1.27 -7.72
CA HIS A 111 -1.43 -1.01 -7.64
C HIS A 111 -1.74 0.35 -8.29
N PRO A 112 -2.78 0.44 -9.14
CA PRO A 112 -3.08 1.60 -9.97
C PRO A 112 -3.69 2.81 -9.22
N ILE A 113 -3.30 3.08 -7.97
CA ILE A 113 -3.88 4.17 -7.15
C ILE A 113 -3.56 5.58 -7.67
N PHE A 114 -2.56 5.69 -8.55
CA PHE A 114 -2.20 6.92 -9.26
C PHE A 114 -2.72 6.96 -10.70
N ASN A 115 -3.39 5.90 -11.16
CA ASN A 115 -3.92 5.82 -12.52
C ASN A 115 -5.37 6.32 -12.54
N ALA A 116 -5.54 7.61 -12.84
CA ALA A 116 -6.86 8.23 -12.92
C ALA A 116 -7.80 7.55 -13.93
N GLY A 117 -7.26 6.98 -15.02
CA GLY A 117 -8.04 6.25 -16.01
C GLY A 117 -8.61 4.94 -15.46
N ALA A 118 -7.78 4.15 -14.77
CA ALA A 118 -8.21 2.91 -14.14
C ALA A 118 -9.26 3.16 -13.04
N ILE A 119 -9.04 4.19 -12.22
CA ILE A 119 -9.99 4.59 -11.17
C ILE A 119 -11.34 5.02 -11.78
N ALA A 120 -11.32 5.81 -12.86
CA ALA A 120 -12.55 6.23 -13.53
C ALA A 120 -13.30 5.05 -14.14
N GLN A 121 -12.59 4.08 -14.74
CA GLN A 121 -13.19 2.87 -15.28
C GLN A 121 -13.84 2.01 -14.20
N ALA A 122 -13.19 1.83 -13.06
CA ALA A 122 -13.75 1.08 -11.93
C ALA A 122 -15.04 1.74 -11.40
N LYS A 123 -15.08 3.07 -11.31
CA LYS A 123 -16.29 3.81 -10.92
C LYS A 123 -17.45 3.58 -11.89
N VAL A 124 -17.18 3.68 -13.19
CA VAL A 124 -18.20 3.44 -14.23
C VAL A 124 -18.72 2.01 -14.20
N ALA A 125 -17.83 1.02 -13.99
CA ALA A 125 -18.23 -0.38 -13.86
C ALA A 125 -19.17 -0.60 -12.67
N ALA A 126 -18.80 -0.08 -11.49
CA ALA A 126 -19.62 -0.19 -10.28
C ALA A 126 -21.01 0.48 -10.42
N GLU A 127 -21.10 1.61 -11.12
CA GLU A 127 -22.38 2.28 -11.40
C GLU A 127 -23.25 1.51 -12.41
N SER A 128 -22.63 0.71 -13.28
CA SER A 128 -23.33 -0.01 -14.36
C SER A 128 -23.90 -1.36 -13.92
N GLY A 129 -23.56 -1.84 -12.72
CA GLY A 129 -24.06 -3.12 -12.18
C GLY A 129 -23.66 -4.35 -13.00
N LEU A 130 -22.53 -4.27 -13.70
CA LEU A 130 -21.92 -5.36 -14.47
C LEU A 130 -20.89 -6.11 -13.63
#